data_AF-D4XK64-F1
#
_entry.id   AF-D4XK64-F1
#
_cell.length_a   1.000
_cell.length_b   1.000
_cell.length_c   1.000
_cell.angle_alpha   90.00
_cell.angle_beta   90.00
_cell.angle_gamma   90.00
#
_symmetry.space_group_name_H-M   'P 1'
#
loop_
_entity.id
_entity.type
_entity.pdbx_description
1 polymer ?
#
loop_
_entity_poly.entity_id
_entity_poly.type
_entity_poly.pdbx_seq_one_letter_code
_entity_poly.pdbx_strand_id
1 'polypeptide(L)' 'MATVSFNKNFVVSNPTAIKMISEDIANPRYVEIKKRDLKVENAKGIQLLKKRLSSSVR' A
#
# COMPACT_ATOMS: atom_id res chain seq x y z
N MET A 1 9.72 17.90 -21.77
CA MET A 1 9.65 16.42 -21.89
C MET A 1 11.07 15.91 -21.92
N ALA A 2 11.59 15.42 -20.79
CA ALA A 2 12.98 14.94 -20.70
C ALA A 2 12.98 13.42 -20.57
N THR A 3 13.05 12.72 -21.70
CA THR A 3 13.42 11.31 -21.76
C THR A 3 14.93 11.19 -21.62
N VAL A 4 15.46 11.52 -20.43
CA VAL A 4 16.83 11.12 -20.11
C VAL A 4 16.77 9.66 -19.66
N SER A 5 17.28 8.79 -20.51
CA SER A 5 17.45 7.37 -20.23
C SER A 5 18.51 7.22 -19.13
N PHE A 6 18.11 7.39 -17.88
CA PHE A 6 18.93 6.96 -16.76
C PHE A 6 19.11 5.46 -16.88
N ASN A 7 20.36 5.02 -16.96
CA ASN A 7 20.68 3.60 -16.85
C ASN A 7 20.30 3.17 -15.42
N LYS A 8 19.19 2.44 -15.27
CA LYS A 8 18.55 2.12 -13.97
C LYS A 8 19.29 1.02 -13.19
N ASN A 9 20.61 0.94 -13.35
CA ASN A 9 21.42 -0.08 -12.71
C ASN A 9 21.89 0.45 -11.36
N PHE A 10 21.19 0.08 -10.30
CA PHE A 10 21.60 0.35 -8.92
C PHE A 10 22.49 -0.79 -8.46
N VAL A 11 23.81 -0.58 -8.53
CA VAL A 11 24.79 -1.56 -8.06
C VAL A 11 25.02 -1.34 -6.57
N VAL A 12 24.62 -2.30 -5.75
CA VAL A 12 24.94 -2.31 -4.32
C VAL A 12 26.31 -2.98 -4.15
N SER A 13 27.34 -2.21 -3.80
CA SER A 13 28.72 -2.70 -3.61
C SER A 13 29.05 -3.03 -2.15
N ASN A 14 28.19 -2.63 -1.20
CA ASN A 14 28.44 -2.84 0.22
C ASN A 14 28.11 -4.30 0.61
N PRO A 15 29.10 -5.10 1.05
CA PRO A 15 28.90 -6.51 1.38
C PRO A 15 27.94 -6.71 2.56
N THR A 16 27.95 -5.81 3.54
CA THR A 16 27.03 -5.86 4.68
C THR A 16 25.58 -5.66 4.24
N ALA A 17 25.34 -4.71 3.32
CA ALA A 17 24.01 -4.46 2.79
C ALA A 17 23.49 -5.67 1.99
N ILE A 18 24.35 -6.32 1.19
CA ILE A 18 23.98 -7.53 0.44
C ILE A 18 23.58 -8.66 1.40
N LYS A 19 24.34 -8.84 2.49
CA LYS A 19 24.04 -9.87 3.50
C LYS A 19 22.70 -9.60 4.18
N MET A 20 22.45 -8.37 4.62
CA MET A 20 21.18 -7.99 5.24
C MET A 20 19.99 -8.21 4.31
N ILE A 21 20.10 -7.81 3.04
CA ILE A 21 19.05 -8.04 2.03
C ILE A 21 18.82 -9.54 1.83
N SER A 22 19.88 -10.35 1.78
CA SER A 22 19.76 -11.80 1.62
C SER A 22 19.03 -12.45 2.80
N GLU A 23 19.32 -11.99 4.02
CA GLU A 23 18.66 -12.44 5.25
C GLU A 23 17.19 -12.03 5.32
N ASP A 24 16.87 -10.80 4.91
CA ASP A 24 15.50 -10.28 4.82
C ASP A 24 14.66 -11.00 3.74
N ILE A 25 15.28 -11.39 2.62
CA ILE A 25 14.62 -12.19 1.58
C ILE A 25 14.35 -13.61 2.08
N ALA A 26 15.30 -14.22 2.80
CA ALA A 26 15.12 -15.53 3.40
C ALA A 26 14.07 -15.53 4.52
N ASN A 27 13.92 -14.41 5.23
CA ASN A 27 12.96 -14.24 6.32
C ASN A 27 12.02 -13.06 6.04
N PRO A 28 11.13 -13.20 5.05
CA PRO A 28 10.27 -12.10 4.64
C PRO A 28 9.35 -11.69 5.79
N ARG A 29 9.17 -10.38 5.95
CA ARG A 29 8.20 -9.85 6.90
C ARG A 29 6.79 -10.01 6.34
N TYR A 30 6.02 -10.90 6.94
CA TYR A 30 4.61 -11.06 6.61
C TYR A 30 3.80 -9.93 7.23
N VAL A 31 3.02 -9.25 6.39
CA VAL A 31 2.05 -8.24 6.84
C VAL A 31 0.67 -8.83 6.64
N GLU A 32 -0.07 -9.02 7.73
CA GLU A 32 -1.46 -9.45 7.66
C GLU A 32 -2.33 -8.34 7.08
N ILE A 33 -2.85 -8.56 5.88
CA ILE A 33 -3.85 -7.68 5.28
C ILE A 33 -5.22 -8.21 5.71
N LYS A 34 -5.92 -7.45 6.56
CA LYS A 34 -7.32 -7.77 6.88
C LYS A 34 -8.14 -7.77 5.59
N LYS A 35 -8.75 -8.90 5.28
CA LYS A 35 -9.65 -9.05 4.13
C LYS A 35 -10.88 -8.17 4.40
N ARG A 36 -11.05 -7.12 3.59
CA ARG A 36 -12.21 -6.22 3.69
C ARG A 36 -13.46 -6.95 3.22
N ASP A 37 -14.52 -6.90 4.02
CA ASP A 37 -15.85 -7.31 3.56
C ASP A 37 -16.49 -6.11 2.87
N LEU A 38 -16.31 -6.07 1.55
CA LEU A 38 -16.79 -4.99 0.69
C LEU A 38 -18.31 -4.82 0.78
N LYS A 39 -19.08 -5.89 1.03
CA LYS A 39 -20.55 -5.79 1.12
C LYS A 39 -20.96 -5.03 2.38
N VAL A 40 -20.35 -5.38 3.52
CA VAL A 40 -20.63 -4.75 4.81
C VAL A 40 -20.13 -3.30 4.83
N GLU A 41 -18.93 -3.04 4.31
CA GLU A 41 -18.37 -1.69 4.21
C GLU A 41 -19.20 -0.79 3.32
N ASN A 42 -19.68 -1.28 2.17
CA ASN A 42 -20.54 -0.52 1.26
C ASN A 42 -21.89 -0.17 1.90
N ALA A 43 -22.54 -1.12 2.59
CA ALA A 43 -23.80 -0.88 3.29
C ALA A 43 -23.65 0.21 4.36
N LYS A 44 -22.56 0.15 5.13
CA LYS A 44 -22.22 1.16 6.15
C LYS A 44 -21.93 2.52 5.52
N GLY A 45 -21.21 2.55 4.39
CA GLY A 45 -20.93 3.75 3.63
C GLY A 45 -22.20 4.46 3.15
N ILE A 46 -23.13 3.71 2.56
CA ILE A 46 -24.43 4.25 2.09
C ILE A 46 -25.24 4.82 3.26
N GLN A 47 -25.28 4.15 4.42
CA GLN A 47 -25.97 4.66 5.60
C GLN A 47 -25.37 5.98 6.11
N LEU A 48 -24.04 6.09 6.15
CA LEU A 48 -23.36 7.32 6.55
C LEU A 48 -23.61 8.47 5.58
N LEU A 49 -23.62 8.18 4.27
CA LEU A 49 -23.96 9.15 3.23
C LEU A 49 -25.39 9.65 3.41
N LYS A 50 -26.37 8.75 3.60
CA LYS A 50 -27.76 9.12 3.88
C LYS A 50 -27.87 10.05 5.09
N LYS A 51 -27.18 9.72 6.19
CA LYS A 51 -27.18 10.56 7.41
C LYS A 51 -26.64 11.96 7.14
N ARG A 52 -25.49 12.08 6.47
CA ARG A 52 -24.86 13.38 6.17
C ARG A 52 -25.69 14.23 5.21
N LEU A 53 -26.28 13.61 4.19
CA LEU A 53 -27.10 14.32 3.22
C LEU A 53 -28.45 14.73 3.82
N SER A 54 -29.01 13.92 4.73
CA SER A 54 -30.25 14.29 5.44
C SER A 54 -30.09 15.53 6.34
N SER A 55 -28.88 15.77 6.87
CA SER A 55 -28.57 17.00 7.61
C SER A 55 -28.21 18.19 6.72
N SER A 56 -27.92 17.96 5.43
CA SER A 56 -27.54 19.01 4.47
C SER A 56 -28.74 19.66 3.77
N VAL A 57 -29.94 19.08 3.89
CA VAL A 57 -31.19 19.56 3.30
C VAL A 57 -32.01 20.39 4.31
N ARG A 58 -31.40 20.86 5.39
CA ARG A 58 -32.00 21.84 6.30
C ARG A 58 -31.48 23.23 6.03
#